data_AF-A0A087US61-F1
#
_entry.id   AF-A0A087US61-F1
#
_cell.length_a   1.000
_cell.length_b   1.000
_cell.length_c   1.000
_cell.angle_alpha   90.00
_cell.angle_beta   90.00
_cell.angle_gamma   90.00
#
_symmetry.space_group_name_H-M   'P 1'
#
loop_
_entity.id
_entity.type
_entity.pdbx_description
1 polymer ?
#
loop_
_entity_poly.entity_id
_entity_poly.type
_entity_poly.pdbx_seq_one_letter_code
_entity_poly.pdbx_strand_id
1 'polypeptide(L)'
;MKGGRGFLIEYESSPYMTLCDSGYYECNNRNCYDRKKKCDGVDDCGDGTDEEECDFPMVKFPKECGNPPIKPKTIWNSPDSSPDRIVGGEPVIPNSWPWQVSLQDAYSEPNGHFCGGALINAQWVVTATHCVAGRPYPGFIKIHFGAHSKYNRT
;
A
#
# COMPACT_ATOMS: atom_id res chain seq x y z
N MET A 1 38.84 41.99 31.76
CA MET A 1 37.45 41.57 31.44
C MET A 1 37.31 41.62 29.92
N LYS A 2 37.27 40.45 29.25
CA LYS A 2 37.27 40.37 27.78
C LYS A 2 35.86 40.69 27.27
N GLY A 3 35.70 41.82 26.60
CA GLY A 3 34.44 42.20 25.95
C GLY A 3 34.11 41.21 24.84
N GLY A 4 33.00 40.50 24.97
CA GLY A 4 32.48 39.61 23.94
C GLY A 4 32.07 40.44 22.73
N ARG A 5 32.68 40.18 21.57
CA ARG A 5 32.23 40.73 20.30
C ARG A 5 31.02 39.91 19.87
N GLY A 6 29.85 40.54 19.80
CA GLY A 6 28.66 39.92 19.21
C GLY A 6 28.91 39.60 17.74
N PHE A 7 28.06 38.75 17.17
CA PHE A 7 28.06 38.42 15.75
C PHE A 7 26.94 39.17 15.05
N LEU A 8 27.22 39.60 13.81
CA LEU A 8 26.28 40.29 12.96
C LEU A 8 25.51 39.24 12.16
N ILE A 9 24.19 39.21 12.29
CA ILE A 9 23.32 38.35 11.47
C ILE A 9 22.65 39.27 10.47
N GLU A 10 22.89 39.01 9.19
CA GLU A 10 22.07 39.55 8.10
C GLU A 10 21.11 38.45 7.65
N TYR A 11 19.83 38.80 7.54
CA TYR A 11 18.81 37.95 6.96
C TYR A 11 18.17 38.70 5.81
N GLU A 12 17.85 38.00 4.73
CA GLU A 12 17.08 38.51 3.61
C GLU A 12 15.80 37.69 3.51
N SER A 13 14.65 38.32 3.79
CA SER A 13 13.35 37.72 3.55
C SER A 13 12.90 38.08 2.14
N SER A 14 13.10 37.18 1.17
CA SER A 14 12.47 37.31 -0.14
C SER A 14 10.96 37.11 0.00
N PRO A 15 10.11 38.00 -0.54
CA PRO A 15 8.65 37.85 -0.41
C PRO A 15 8.09 36.68 -1.23
N TYR A 16 8.89 36.05 -2.10
CA TYR A 16 8.47 34.91 -2.90
C TYR A 16 9.66 33.98 -3.19
N MET A 17 9.98 33.09 -2.25
CA MET A 17 10.58 31.82 -2.65
C MET A 17 9.46 30.96 -3.22
N THR A 18 9.24 31.02 -4.53
CA THR A 18 8.44 29.99 -5.19
C THR A 18 9.21 28.68 -5.02
N LEU A 19 8.79 27.85 -4.07
CA LEU A 19 9.56 26.66 -3.67
C LEU A 19 9.70 25.65 -4.81
N CYS A 20 8.71 25.65 -5.71
CA CYS A 20 8.65 24.84 -6.90
C CYS A 20 8.42 25.73 -8.14
N ASP A 21 9.00 25.34 -9.28
CA ASP A 21 8.86 26.05 -10.55
C ASP A 21 7.41 26.12 -11.04
N SER A 22 7.13 27.07 -11.95
CA SER A 22 5.82 27.16 -12.62
C SER A 22 5.49 25.85 -13.34
N GLY A 23 4.46 25.14 -12.88
CA GLY A 23 4.08 23.82 -13.41
C GLY A 23 4.27 22.66 -12.44
N TYR A 24 4.84 22.93 -11.26
CA TYR A 24 4.96 21.98 -10.16
C TYR A 24 4.03 22.33 -8.99
N TYR A 25 3.73 21.34 -8.15
CA TYR A 25 3.08 21.47 -6.85
C TYR A 25 4.04 21.03 -5.73
N GLU A 26 3.84 21.57 -4.53
CA GLU A 26 4.66 21.30 -3.34
C GLU A 26 4.04 20.16 -2.52
N CYS A 27 4.87 19.17 -2.16
CA CYS A 27 4.56 18.07 -1.25
C CYS A 27 4.70 18.50 0.22
N ASN A 28 4.19 17.70 1.17
CA ASN A 28 4.35 17.99 2.60
C ASN A 28 5.82 17.96 3.06
N ASN A 29 6.64 17.10 2.45
CA ASN A 29 8.08 17.03 2.67
C ASN A 29 8.90 18.10 1.90
N ARG A 30 8.23 19.07 1.26
CA ARG A 30 8.81 20.15 0.44
C ARG A 30 9.45 19.69 -0.88
N ASN A 31 9.27 18.44 -1.28
CA ASN A 31 9.57 18.03 -2.65
C ASN A 31 8.57 18.66 -3.62
N CYS A 32 8.92 18.62 -4.90
CA CYS A 32 8.09 19.17 -5.96
C CYS A 32 7.72 18.05 -6.95
N TYR A 33 6.45 17.98 -7.33
CA TYR A 33 5.93 17.04 -8.34
C TYR A 33 5.22 17.80 -9.45
N ASP A 34 5.19 17.24 -10.67
CA ASP A 34 4.50 17.88 -11.80
C ASP A 34 3.00 17.92 -11.53
N ARG A 35 2.34 19.04 -11.87
CA ARG A 35 0.87 19.16 -11.71
C ARG A 35 0.09 18.04 -12.38
N LYS A 36 0.63 17.44 -13.45
CA LYS A 36 0.02 16.30 -14.17
C LYS A 36 0.11 14.98 -13.43
N LYS A 37 1.03 14.88 -12.48
CA LYS A 37 1.29 13.68 -11.67
C LYS A 37 0.42 13.61 -10.42
N LYS A 38 -0.37 14.66 -10.14
CA LYS A 38 -1.37 14.60 -9.07
C LYS A 38 -2.33 13.43 -9.33
N CYS A 39 -2.42 12.51 -8.37
CA CYS A 39 -3.33 11.38 -8.41
C CYS A 39 -3.12 10.46 -9.63
N ASP A 40 -1.87 10.21 -10.02
CA ASP A 40 -1.52 9.33 -11.13
C ASP A 40 -1.24 7.88 -10.69
N GLY A 41 -1.27 7.62 -9.37
CA GLY A 41 -1.05 6.33 -8.74
C GLY A 41 0.41 6.03 -8.43
N VAL A 42 1.32 6.99 -8.63
CA VAL A 42 2.76 6.88 -8.33
C VAL A 42 3.09 7.89 -7.24
N ASP A 43 3.81 7.45 -6.20
CA ASP A 43 4.31 8.35 -5.16
C ASP A 43 5.54 9.10 -5.69
N ASP A 44 5.32 10.23 -6.36
CA ASP A 44 6.38 11.10 -6.86
C ASP A 44 6.92 12.04 -5.77
N CYS A 45 6.14 12.29 -4.71
CA CYS A 45 6.60 13.06 -3.57
C CYS A 45 7.57 12.26 -2.66
N GLY A 46 7.45 10.94 -2.62
CA GLY A 46 8.11 10.04 -1.67
C GLY A 46 7.46 10.03 -0.26
N ASP A 47 6.42 10.84 -0.06
CA ASP A 47 5.60 10.91 1.14
C ASP A 47 4.11 10.67 0.86
N GLY A 48 3.73 10.42 -0.40
CA GLY A 48 2.36 10.18 -0.85
C GLY A 48 1.48 11.41 -1.03
N THR A 49 1.96 12.64 -0.76
CA THR A 49 1.13 13.86 -0.77
C THR A 49 0.47 14.12 -2.13
N ASP A 50 1.16 13.81 -3.22
CA ASP A 50 0.65 13.93 -4.58
C ASP A 50 -0.53 13.00 -4.89
N GLU A 51 -0.71 11.94 -4.09
CA GLU A 51 -1.79 10.95 -4.22
C GLU A 51 -2.92 11.15 -3.19
N GLU A 52 -2.88 12.22 -2.39
CA GLU A 52 -3.93 12.61 -1.44
C GLU A 52 -4.92 13.63 -2.03
N GLU A 53 -6.12 13.74 -1.46
CA GLU A 53 -7.15 14.74 -1.84
C GLU A 53 -7.53 14.74 -3.34
N CYS A 54 -7.62 13.55 -3.92
CA CYS A 54 -8.15 13.37 -5.26
C CYS A 54 -9.67 13.56 -5.25
N ASP A 55 -10.17 14.63 -5.87
CA ASP A 55 -11.60 15.02 -5.92
C ASP A 55 -12.55 13.88 -6.35
N PHE A 56 -12.01 12.85 -7.00
CA PHE A 56 -12.65 11.55 -7.24
C PHE A 56 -11.56 10.48 -7.23
N PRO A 57 -11.84 9.20 -6.90
CA PRO A 57 -10.83 8.16 -6.87
C PRO A 57 -10.26 7.97 -8.28
N MET A 58 -9.15 8.64 -8.57
CA MET A 58 -8.30 8.40 -9.73
C MET A 58 -7.27 7.30 -9.42
N VAL A 59 -7.60 6.39 -8.49
CA VAL A 59 -7.21 5.01 -8.75
C VAL A 59 -7.91 4.68 -10.06
N LYS A 60 -7.18 4.68 -11.19
CA LYS A 60 -7.61 3.97 -12.38
C LYS A 60 -7.77 2.54 -11.93
N PHE A 61 -8.95 2.20 -11.42
CA PHE A 61 -9.30 0.84 -11.12
C PHE A 61 -9.04 0.13 -12.45
N PRO A 62 -8.16 -0.88 -12.48
CA PRO A 62 -8.07 -1.68 -13.68
C PRO A 62 -9.50 -2.14 -13.94
N LYS A 63 -10.02 -1.76 -15.12
CA LYS A 63 -11.42 -2.03 -15.51
C LYS A 63 -11.73 -3.53 -15.43
N GLU A 64 -10.66 -4.33 -15.36
CA GLU A 64 -10.62 -5.77 -15.20
C GLU A 64 -9.84 -6.11 -13.91
N CYS A 65 -10.52 -6.71 -12.94
CA CYS A 65 -9.93 -7.29 -11.73
C CYS A 65 -10.42 -8.74 -11.58
N GLY A 66 -9.82 -9.53 -10.70
CA GLY A 66 -10.25 -10.91 -10.44
C GLY A 66 -9.91 -11.92 -11.55
N ASN A 67 -9.11 -11.53 -12.55
CA ASN A 67 -8.59 -12.43 -13.58
C ASN A 67 -7.10 -12.71 -13.35
N PRO A 68 -6.73 -13.86 -12.75
CA PRO A 68 -5.35 -14.14 -12.42
C PRO A 68 -4.56 -14.64 -13.65
N PRO A 69 -3.26 -14.28 -13.78
CA PRO A 69 -2.39 -14.81 -14.84
C PRO A 69 -2.25 -16.33 -14.79
N ILE A 70 -2.18 -16.89 -13.58
CA ILE A 70 -2.18 -18.33 -13.33
C ILE A 70 -3.60 -18.72 -12.94
N LYS A 71 -4.27 -19.50 -13.78
CA LYS A 71 -5.64 -19.94 -13.51
C LYS A 71 -5.64 -20.91 -12.31
N PRO A 72 -6.46 -20.66 -11.27
CA PRO A 72 -6.56 -21.59 -10.16
C PRO A 72 -7.23 -22.87 -10.62
N LYS A 73 -6.72 -24.00 -10.11
CA LYS A 73 -7.41 -25.29 -10.22
C LYS A 73 -8.66 -25.21 -9.35
N THR A 74 -9.82 -25.07 -10.00
CA THR A 74 -11.13 -25.08 -9.33
C THR A 74 -12.01 -26.13 -10.00
N ILE A 75 -12.92 -26.72 -9.22
CA ILE A 75 -13.88 -27.72 -9.70
C ILE A 75 -14.75 -27.23 -10.88
N TRP A 76 -14.98 -25.92 -11.01
CA TRP A 76 -15.79 -25.34 -12.10
C TRP A 76 -15.17 -25.51 -13.50
N ASN A 77 -13.87 -25.77 -13.59
CA ASN A 77 -13.16 -25.97 -14.85
C ASN A 77 -12.77 -27.44 -15.10
N SER A 78 -13.26 -28.38 -14.29
CA SER A 78 -12.94 -29.80 -14.45
C SER A 78 -14.18 -30.58 -14.92
N PRO A 79 -14.11 -31.32 -16.04
CA PRO A 79 -15.26 -32.05 -16.58
C PRO A 79 -15.70 -33.26 -15.74
N ASP A 80 -15.03 -33.56 -14.62
CA ASP A 80 -15.21 -34.82 -13.88
C ASP A 80 -15.14 -34.69 -12.34
N SER A 81 -15.77 -33.68 -11.72
CA SER A 81 -15.75 -33.64 -10.24
C SER A 81 -16.96 -33.03 -9.53
N SER A 82 -17.39 -33.76 -8.50
CA SER A 82 -18.37 -33.45 -7.45
C SER A 82 -18.16 -32.10 -6.74
N PRO A 83 -19.19 -31.55 -6.03
CA PRO A 83 -19.10 -30.22 -5.46
C PRO A 83 -18.09 -30.13 -4.29
N ASP A 84 -16.97 -29.46 -4.51
CA ASP A 84 -16.04 -29.02 -3.48
C ASP A 84 -16.72 -28.04 -2.53
N ARG A 85 -16.78 -28.40 -1.25
CA ARG A 85 -17.32 -27.57 -0.16
C ARG A 85 -16.38 -27.62 1.04
N ILE A 86 -15.08 -27.52 0.73
CA ILE A 86 -13.90 -27.34 1.58
C ILE A 86 -14.13 -27.60 3.08
N VAL A 87 -13.76 -28.80 3.53
CA VAL A 87 -13.04 -29.00 4.79
C VAL A 87 -11.94 -30.03 4.49
N GLY A 88 -10.68 -29.67 4.72
CA GLY A 88 -9.49 -30.46 4.35
C GLY A 88 -8.75 -29.92 3.11
N GLY A 89 -9.48 -29.61 2.04
CA GLY A 89 -8.97 -28.91 0.85
C GLY A 89 -7.72 -29.51 0.18
N GLU A 90 -7.19 -28.81 -0.83
CA GLU A 90 -5.87 -29.08 -1.42
C GLU A 90 -5.04 -27.79 -1.43
N PRO A 91 -3.70 -27.88 -1.31
CA PRO A 91 -2.83 -26.73 -1.58
C PRO A 91 -3.08 -26.16 -2.97
N VAL A 92 -3.28 -24.85 -3.05
CA VAL A 92 -3.49 -24.15 -4.32
C VAL A 92 -2.20 -24.09 -5.15
N ILE A 93 -2.31 -23.85 -6.45
CA ILE A 93 -1.14 -23.53 -7.28
C ILE A 93 -0.55 -22.20 -6.76
N PRO A 94 0.77 -22.10 -6.51
CA PRO A 94 1.40 -20.86 -6.07
C PRO A 94 1.01 -19.67 -6.96
N ASN A 95 0.67 -18.54 -6.34
CA ASN A 95 0.27 -17.29 -7.02
C ASN A 95 -0.99 -17.35 -7.89
N SER A 96 -1.76 -18.45 -7.87
CA SER A 96 -3.03 -18.55 -8.62
C SER A 96 -4.19 -17.73 -8.03
N TRP A 97 -4.04 -17.26 -6.78
CA TRP A 97 -4.95 -16.33 -6.10
C TRP A 97 -4.17 -15.06 -5.69
N PRO A 98 -3.80 -14.19 -6.66
CA PRO A 98 -2.86 -13.09 -6.43
C PRO A 98 -3.39 -12.00 -5.50
N TRP A 99 -4.71 -11.93 -5.30
CA TRP A 99 -5.33 -11.00 -4.37
C TRP A 99 -5.35 -11.49 -2.92
N GLN A 100 -4.96 -12.74 -2.63
CA GLN A 100 -4.95 -13.24 -1.26
C GLN A 100 -3.90 -12.51 -0.42
N VAL A 101 -4.33 -12.02 0.75
CA VAL A 101 -3.49 -11.22 1.64
C VAL A 101 -3.32 -11.90 2.99
N SER A 102 -2.11 -11.82 3.53
CA SER A 102 -1.79 -12.21 4.90
C SER A 102 -1.62 -10.95 5.75
N LEU A 103 -2.53 -10.73 6.71
CA LEU A 103 -2.37 -9.70 7.74
C LEU A 103 -1.48 -10.26 8.84
N GLN A 104 -0.39 -9.56 9.13
CA GLN A 104 0.64 -9.98 10.07
C GLN A 104 0.82 -8.95 11.19
N ASP A 105 1.14 -9.43 12.38
CA ASP A 105 1.67 -8.58 13.45
C ASP A 105 3.08 -8.11 13.07
N ALA A 106 3.30 -6.80 13.03
CA ALA A 106 4.52 -6.20 12.50
C ALA A 106 5.79 -6.58 13.27
N TYR A 107 5.66 -6.99 14.54
CA TYR A 107 6.79 -7.29 15.42
C TYR A 107 7.00 -8.80 15.64
N SER A 108 6.19 -9.64 15.00
CA SER A 108 6.27 -11.09 15.12
C SER A 108 6.96 -11.70 13.90
N GLU A 109 8.23 -12.08 14.04
CA GLU A 109 9.02 -12.76 13.03
C GLU A 109 9.24 -14.25 13.41
N PRO A 110 9.35 -15.17 12.44
CA PRO A 110 9.28 -14.96 10.99
C PRO A 110 7.84 -14.84 10.47
N ASN A 111 6.84 -15.03 11.33
CA ASN A 111 5.43 -15.08 10.92
C ASN A 111 4.50 -14.49 11.98
N GLY A 112 3.93 -13.33 11.68
CA GLY A 112 2.89 -12.68 12.48
C GLY A 112 1.47 -12.94 11.98
N HIS A 113 1.23 -13.86 11.05
CA HIS A 113 -0.08 -14.05 10.42
C HIS A 113 -1.20 -14.30 11.43
N PHE A 114 -2.20 -13.43 11.43
CA PHE A 114 -3.37 -13.55 12.29
C PHE A 114 -4.70 -13.49 11.53
N CYS A 115 -4.73 -12.92 10.32
CA CYS A 115 -5.94 -12.80 9.51
C CYS A 115 -5.67 -12.83 8.00
N GLY A 116 -6.72 -13.09 7.23
CA GLY A 116 -6.72 -12.96 5.78
C GLY A 116 -7.31 -11.63 5.30
N GLY A 117 -7.13 -11.32 4.02
CA GLY A 117 -7.76 -10.18 3.34
C GLY A 117 -7.70 -10.34 1.83
N ALA A 118 -8.31 -9.42 1.10
CA ALA A 118 -8.27 -9.39 -0.36
C ALA A 118 -7.82 -8.02 -0.87
N LEU A 119 -6.82 -8.01 -1.75
CA LEU A 119 -6.40 -6.81 -2.48
C LEU A 119 -7.50 -6.41 -3.47
N ILE A 120 -8.04 -5.19 -3.32
CA ILE A 120 -9.11 -4.68 -4.20
C ILE A 120 -8.60 -3.63 -5.20
N ASN A 121 -7.46 -2.99 -4.91
CA ASN A 121 -6.70 -2.14 -5.84
C ASN A 121 -5.26 -1.95 -5.30
N ALA A 122 -4.46 -1.07 -5.92
CA ALA A 122 -3.04 -0.87 -5.56
C ALA A 122 -2.79 -0.37 -4.11
N GLN A 123 -3.78 0.25 -3.47
CA GLN A 123 -3.62 0.89 -2.15
C GLN A 123 -4.59 0.36 -1.08
N TRP A 124 -5.54 -0.49 -1.45
CA TRP A 124 -6.64 -0.90 -0.58
C TRP A 124 -6.78 -2.41 -0.48
N VAL A 125 -6.94 -2.90 0.75
CA VAL A 125 -7.22 -4.29 1.11
C VAL A 125 -8.51 -4.34 1.92
N VAL A 126 -9.41 -5.27 1.59
CA VAL A 126 -10.59 -5.58 2.39
C VAL A 126 -10.31 -6.76 3.33
N THR A 127 -10.76 -6.65 4.59
CA THR A 127 -10.67 -7.72 5.60
C THR A 127 -11.90 -7.68 6.52
N ALA A 128 -12.00 -8.62 7.44
CA ALA A 128 -13.09 -8.65 8.41
C ALA A 128 -12.86 -7.64 9.55
N THR A 129 -13.92 -6.99 10.02
CA THR A 129 -13.84 -6.02 11.13
C THR A 129 -13.20 -6.62 12.39
N HIS A 130 -13.49 -7.88 12.71
CA HIS A 130 -12.94 -8.54 13.90
C HIS A 130 -11.41 -8.75 13.84
N CYS A 131 -10.79 -8.65 12.65
CA CYS A 131 -9.33 -8.70 12.51
C CYS A 131 -8.65 -7.42 12.99
N VAL A 132 -9.34 -6.28 12.86
CA VAL A 132 -8.77 -4.94 13.13
C VAL A 132 -9.39 -4.26 14.35
N ALA A 133 -10.57 -4.72 14.80
CA ALA A 133 -11.20 -4.25 16.02
C ALA A 133 -10.28 -4.46 17.22
N GLY A 134 -10.02 -3.39 17.99
CA GLY A 134 -9.09 -3.43 19.12
C GLY A 134 -7.62 -3.23 18.76
N ARG A 135 -7.28 -2.95 17.49
CA ARG A 135 -5.93 -2.56 17.04
C ARG A 135 -5.94 -1.10 16.57
N PRO A 136 -5.85 -0.12 17.50
CA PRO A 136 -6.03 1.31 17.17
C PRO A 136 -4.86 1.93 16.40
N TYR A 137 -3.67 1.34 16.44
CA TYR A 137 -2.50 1.86 15.74
C TYR A 137 -2.21 1.00 14.49
N PRO A 138 -2.22 1.60 13.29
CA PRO A 138 -2.01 0.86 12.04
C PRO A 138 -0.60 0.26 11.94
N GLY A 139 0.40 0.86 12.59
CA GLY A 139 1.78 0.36 12.58
C GLY A 139 2.00 -1.04 13.18
N PHE A 140 1.02 -1.57 13.95
CA PHE A 140 1.07 -2.95 14.43
C PHE A 140 0.69 -3.98 13.37
N ILE A 141 0.10 -3.57 12.25
CA ILE A 141 -0.38 -4.46 11.19
C ILE A 141 0.49 -4.29 9.96
N LYS A 142 1.17 -5.38 9.58
CA LYS A 142 1.92 -5.51 8.34
C LYS A 142 1.08 -6.28 7.33
N ILE A 143 0.94 -5.73 6.13
CA ILE A 143 0.21 -6.38 5.03
C ILE A 143 1.21 -7.12 4.15
N HIS A 144 1.02 -8.42 3.96
CA HIS A 144 1.92 -9.26 3.17
C HIS A 144 1.20 -9.89 1.97
N PHE A 145 1.72 -9.62 0.76
CA PHE A 145 1.20 -10.10 -0.52
C PHE A 145 2.08 -11.21 -1.10
N GLY A 146 1.57 -11.95 -2.09
CA GLY A 146 2.34 -12.92 -2.86
C GLY A 146 2.85 -14.14 -2.08
N ALA A 147 2.44 -14.30 -0.82
CA ALA A 147 2.81 -15.45 -0.02
C ALA A 147 2.01 -16.69 -0.44
N HIS A 148 2.71 -17.81 -0.55
CA HIS A 148 2.09 -19.12 -0.71
C HIS A 148 2.22 -19.99 0.54
N SER A 149 3.39 -19.96 1.19
CA SER A 149 3.61 -20.67 2.46
C SER A 149 3.42 -19.73 3.64
N LYS A 150 2.77 -20.22 4.69
CA LYS A 150 2.56 -19.47 5.92
C LYS A 150 3.88 -19.26 6.70
N TYR A 151 4.75 -20.26 6.71
CA TYR A 151 5.94 -20.30 7.58
C TYR A 151 7.26 -20.11 6.84
N ASN A 152 7.32 -20.48 5.56
CA ASN A 152 8.52 -20.32 4.76
C ASN A 152 8.40 -19.02 3.95
N ARG A 153 9.39 -18.14 4.06
CA ARG A 153 9.56 -17.03 3.13
C ARG A 153 9.93 -17.60 1.76
N THR A 154 9.12 -17.31 0.76
CA THR A 154 9.40 -17.56 -0.66
C THR A 154 10.10 -16.35 -1.27
#